data_AF-A0A1M4X9B6-F1
#
_entry.id   AF-A0A1M4X9B6-F1
#
_cell.length_a   1.000
_cell.length_b   1.000
_cell.length_c   1.000
_cell.angle_alpha   90.00
_cell.angle_beta   90.00
_cell.angle_gamma   90.00
#
_symmetry.space_group_name_H-M   'P 1'
#
loop_
_entity.id
_entity.type
_entity.pdbx_description
1 polymer ?
#
loop_
_entity_poly.entity_id
_entity_poly.type
_entity_poly.pdbx_seq_one_letter_code
_entity_poly.pdbx_strand_id
1 'polypeptide(L)'
;MLSLCPVSLAEANAFVAEHHRHHKPVRGHKFSLGCMVDGRLAGVAIVGRPVSRYLDDGLTLEVNRLCTDGTQNACSFLYGAAARAARTMGYRKIITYILDTENGVSLRAAGWKCAGLAGGKMWTGKRRPSEPLYPAQMKYRYEKEWNGR
;
A
#
# COMPACT_ATOMS: atom_id res chain seq x y z
N MET A 1 16.10 -10.54 -12.68
CA MET A 1 15.05 -9.68 -13.30
C MET A 1 13.82 -9.69 -12.39
N LEU A 2 13.14 -8.55 -12.20
CA LEU A 2 11.90 -8.53 -11.40
C LEU A 2 10.72 -9.04 -12.24
N SER A 3 9.93 -9.95 -11.71
CA SER A 3 8.65 -10.37 -12.32
C SER A 3 7.49 -10.24 -11.34
N LEU A 4 6.28 -10.07 -11.88
CA LEU A 4 5.05 -9.91 -11.11
C LEU A 4 4.33 -11.25 -11.02
N CYS A 5 3.86 -11.62 -9.83
CA CYS A 5 2.98 -12.77 -9.62
C CYS A 5 1.75 -12.38 -8.79
N PRO A 6 0.61 -13.06 -8.97
CA PRO A 6 -0.47 -13.00 -8.00
C PRO A 6 -0.04 -13.73 -6.72
N VAL A 7 -0.47 -13.23 -5.56
CA VAL A 7 -0.35 -13.95 -4.29
C VAL A 7 -1.67 -13.86 -3.54
N SER A 8 -1.99 -14.89 -2.76
CA SER A 8 -3.13 -14.85 -1.85
C SER A 8 -2.90 -13.84 -0.72
N LEU A 9 -3.98 -13.43 -0.05
CA LEU A 9 -3.88 -12.60 1.16
C LEU A 9 -3.07 -13.31 2.27
N ALA A 10 -3.20 -14.64 2.38
CA ALA A 10 -2.50 -15.44 3.37
C ALA A 10 -0.98 -15.42 3.12
N GLU A 11 -0.54 -15.66 1.88
CA GLU A 11 0.88 -15.59 1.51
C GLU A 11 1.45 -14.18 1.70
N ALA A 12 0.70 -13.15 1.30
CA ALA A 12 1.15 -11.77 1.50
C ALA A 12 1.27 -11.39 2.98
N ASN A 13 0.32 -11.83 3.82
CA ASN A 13 0.41 -11.61 5.26
C ASN A 13 1.55 -12.40 5.91
N ALA A 14 1.84 -13.62 5.43
CA ALA A 14 2.97 -14.42 5.90
C ALA A 14 4.31 -13.72 5.61
N PHE A 15 4.50 -13.25 4.37
CA PHE A 15 5.69 -12.49 4.00
C PHE A 15 5.86 -11.23 4.85
N VAL A 16 4.77 -10.50 5.08
CA VAL A 16 4.75 -9.30 5.94
C VAL A 16 5.14 -9.64 7.37
N ALA A 17 4.61 -10.74 7.94
CA ALA A 17 4.90 -11.12 9.31
C ALA A 17 6.39 -11.45 9.51
N GLU A 18 7.01 -12.07 8.51
CA GLU A 18 8.43 -12.39 8.49
C GLU A 18 9.32 -11.13 8.41
N HIS A 19 8.93 -10.14 7.59
CA HIS A 19 9.77 -8.99 7.27
C HIS A 19 9.39 -7.69 8.02
N HIS A 20 8.24 -7.63 8.69
CA HIS A 20 7.75 -6.44 9.40
C HIS A 20 7.29 -6.76 10.83
N ARG A 21 8.14 -6.42 11.81
CA ARG A 21 7.98 -6.79 13.23
C ARG A 21 6.78 -6.18 13.96
N HIS A 22 6.17 -5.12 13.43
CA HIS A 22 5.20 -4.29 14.18
C HIS A 22 3.78 -4.29 13.63
N HIS A 23 3.54 -5.01 12.54
CA HIS A 23 2.30 -4.83 11.80
C HIS A 23 1.39 -6.06 11.89
N LYS A 24 0.15 -5.85 12.35
CA LYS A 24 -0.89 -6.88 12.38
C LYS A 24 -1.30 -7.30 10.94
N PRO A 25 -1.70 -8.57 10.72
CA PRO A 25 -2.20 -9.04 9.43
C PRO A 25 -3.37 -8.20 8.90
N VAL A 26 -3.43 -8.02 7.59
CA VAL A 26 -4.57 -7.37 6.92
C VAL A 26 -5.71 -8.38 6.82
N ARG A 27 -6.91 -7.98 7.26
CA ARG A 27 -8.09 -8.88 7.35
C ARG A 27 -8.82 -9.11 6.03
N GLY A 28 -8.64 -8.25 5.05
CA GLY A 28 -9.30 -8.36 3.75
C GLY A 28 -8.59 -7.54 2.68
N HIS A 29 -8.73 -7.94 1.42
CA HIS A 29 -8.15 -7.26 0.28
C HIS A 29 -9.09 -7.30 -0.93
N LYS A 30 -8.78 -6.52 -1.95
CA LYS A 30 -9.32 -6.70 -3.30
C LYS A 30 -8.41 -7.60 -4.13
N PHE A 31 -7.10 -7.41 -3.99
CA PHE A 31 -6.09 -8.27 -4.57
C PHE A 31 -4.76 -8.09 -3.83
N SER A 32 -3.85 -9.03 -4.04
CA SER A 32 -2.46 -8.94 -3.61
C SER A 32 -1.51 -9.33 -4.73
N LEU A 33 -0.34 -8.71 -4.75
CA LEU A 33 0.70 -8.90 -5.75
C LEU A 33 2.02 -9.25 -5.07
N GLY A 34 2.80 -10.13 -5.70
CA GLY A 34 4.16 -10.46 -5.33
C GLY A 34 5.17 -9.97 -6.37
N CYS A 35 6.36 -9.62 -5.90
CA CYS A 35 7.53 -9.35 -6.74
C CYS A 35 8.50 -10.52 -6.61
N MET A 36 8.80 -11.19 -7.72
CA MET A 36 9.72 -12.32 -7.76
C MET A 36 11.07 -11.89 -8.34
N VAL A 37 12.15 -12.41 -7.76
CA VAL A 37 13.52 -12.25 -8.21
C VAL A 37 14.23 -13.58 -8.07
N ASP A 38 14.79 -14.09 -9.17
CA ASP A 38 15.57 -15.33 -9.20
C ASP A 38 14.86 -16.52 -8.52
N GLY A 39 13.55 -16.64 -8.78
CA GLY A 39 12.69 -17.70 -8.24
C GLY A 39 12.22 -17.50 -6.80
N ARG A 40 12.55 -16.36 -6.17
CA ARG A 40 12.19 -16.05 -4.77
C ARG A 40 11.27 -14.83 -4.67
N LEU A 41 10.39 -14.84 -3.68
CA LEU A 41 9.53 -13.71 -3.38
C LEU A 41 10.34 -12.62 -2.66
N ALA A 42 10.50 -11.46 -3.29
CA ALA A 42 11.27 -10.32 -2.78
C ALA A 42 10.39 -9.23 -2.16
N GLY A 43 9.06 -9.33 -2.33
CA GLY A 43 8.13 -8.38 -1.75
C GLY A 43 6.69 -8.61 -2.14
N VAL A 44 5.79 -7.97 -1.39
CA VAL A 44 4.34 -8.07 -1.57
C VAL A 44 3.67 -6.70 -1.45
N ALA A 45 2.56 -6.54 -2.16
CA ALA A 45 1.63 -5.43 -1.99
C ALA A 45 0.21 -5.98 -1.75
N ILE A 46 -0.46 -5.46 -0.73
CA ILE A 46 -1.85 -5.77 -0.37
C ILE A 46 -2.68 -4.52 -0.66
N VAL A 47 -3.66 -4.68 -1.55
CA VAL A 47 -4.52 -3.58 -2.00
C VAL A 47 -5.95 -3.86 -1.61
N GLY A 48 -6.60 -2.89 -0.97
CA GLY A 48 -7.95 -3.04 -0.43
C GLY A 48 -8.71 -1.72 -0.44
N ARG A 49 -9.83 -1.71 0.31
CA ARG A 49 -10.62 -0.50 0.50
C ARG A 49 -9.80 0.54 1.29
N PRO A 50 -9.99 1.84 1.02
CA PRO A 50 -9.38 2.88 1.83
C PRO A 50 -9.76 2.75 3.31
N VAL A 51 -8.78 2.95 4.20
CA VAL A 51 -9.04 3.00 5.64
C VAL A 51 -9.83 4.26 6.00
N SER A 52 -9.62 5.34 5.24
CA SER A 52 -10.42 6.56 5.36
C SER A 52 -11.80 6.38 4.72
N ARG A 53 -12.86 6.42 5.53
CA ARG A 53 -14.26 6.41 5.07
C ARG A 53 -14.60 7.51 4.05
N TYR A 54 -13.91 8.65 4.10
CA TYR A 54 -14.14 9.75 3.16
C TYR A 54 -13.62 9.44 1.75
N LEU A 55 -12.69 8.49 1.64
CA LEU A 55 -12.11 8.05 0.37
C LEU A 55 -12.69 6.70 -0.07
N ASP A 56 -13.43 6.00 0.79
CA ASP A 56 -14.06 4.71 0.48
C ASP A 56 -15.37 4.92 -0.30
N ASP A 57 -15.25 5.50 -1.50
CA ASP A 57 -16.33 5.87 -2.43
C ASP A 57 -16.72 4.73 -3.40
N GLY A 58 -16.13 3.55 -3.24
CA GLY A 58 -16.32 2.40 -4.13
C GLY A 58 -15.46 2.41 -5.41
N LEU A 59 -14.82 3.54 -5.75
CA LEU A 59 -13.97 3.72 -6.94
C LEU A 59 -12.51 4.03 -6.61
N THR A 60 -12.19 4.19 -5.34
CA THR A 60 -10.84 4.38 -4.81
C THR A 60 -10.33 3.11 -4.11
N LEU A 61 -9.08 2.73 -4.38
CA LEU A 61 -8.35 1.71 -3.64
C LEU A 61 -7.21 2.30 -2.82
N GLU A 62 -6.74 1.55 -1.83
CA GLU A 62 -5.56 1.87 -1.05
C GLU A 62 -4.57 0.70 -1.10
N VAL A 63 -3.29 1.00 -1.34
CA VAL A 63 -2.20 0.07 -1.00
C VAL A 63 -2.08 0.08 0.53
N ASN A 64 -2.87 -0.76 1.20
CA ASN A 64 -2.92 -0.80 2.66
C ASN A 64 -1.58 -1.24 3.26
N ARG A 65 -0.81 -2.01 2.48
CA ARG A 65 0.47 -2.56 2.91
C ARG A 65 1.35 -2.88 1.73
N LEU A 66 2.61 -2.50 1.82
CA LEU A 66 3.67 -2.93 0.93
C LEU A 66 4.89 -3.27 1.76
N CYS A 67 5.50 -4.42 1.50
CA CYS A 67 6.65 -4.92 2.23
C CYS A 67 7.61 -5.58 1.25
N THR A 68 8.91 -5.33 1.41
CA THR A 68 9.98 -5.93 0.61
C THR A 68 11.11 -6.37 1.51
N ASP A 69 11.92 -7.33 1.07
CA ASP A 69 13.12 -7.79 1.78
C ASP A 69 14.34 -6.85 1.67
N GLY A 70 14.18 -5.72 0.96
CA GLY A 70 15.26 -4.76 0.67
C GLY A 70 15.79 -4.88 -0.76
N THR A 71 15.31 -5.83 -1.55
CA THR A 71 15.67 -6.00 -2.95
C THR A 71 15.47 -4.71 -3.75
N GLN A 72 16.51 -4.34 -4.48
CA GLN A 72 16.53 -3.12 -5.27
C GLN A 72 15.35 -3.08 -6.25
N ASN A 73 14.70 -1.91 -6.33
CA ASN A 73 13.54 -1.63 -7.20
C ASN A 73 12.25 -2.41 -6.90
N ALA A 74 12.24 -3.40 -5.99
CA ALA A 74 11.03 -4.17 -5.68
C ALA A 74 9.88 -3.27 -5.18
N CYS A 75 10.18 -2.27 -4.36
CA CYS A 75 9.20 -1.37 -3.78
C CYS A 75 8.52 -0.48 -4.84
N SER A 76 9.29 0.20 -5.69
CA SER A 76 8.74 1.01 -6.79
C SER A 76 8.04 0.15 -7.85
N PHE A 77 8.56 -1.05 -8.13
CA PHE A 77 7.94 -2.02 -9.01
C PHE A 77 6.53 -2.41 -8.55
N LEU A 78 6.38 -2.76 -7.26
CA LEU A 78 5.10 -3.12 -6.66
C LEU A 78 4.11 -1.95 -6.63
N TYR A 79 4.55 -0.74 -6.29
CA TYR A 79 3.70 0.46 -6.37
C TYR A 79 3.22 0.73 -7.81
N GLY A 80 4.09 0.54 -8.80
CA GLY A 80 3.74 0.64 -10.21
C GLY A 80 2.72 -0.42 -10.63
N ALA A 81 2.94 -1.67 -10.22
CA ALA A 81 2.08 -2.80 -10.54
C ALA A 81 0.69 -2.68 -9.90
N ALA A 82 0.62 -2.31 -8.62
CA ALA A 82 -0.64 -2.10 -7.90
C ALA A 82 -1.51 -1.03 -8.58
N ALA A 83 -0.88 0.08 -9.01
CA ALA A 83 -1.58 1.14 -9.72
C ALA A 83 -2.09 0.69 -11.10
N ARG A 84 -1.29 -0.06 -11.87
CA ARG A 84 -1.75 -0.61 -13.15
C ARG A 84 -2.91 -1.57 -12.96
N ALA A 85 -2.82 -2.49 -12.00
CA ALA A 85 -3.88 -3.44 -11.68
C ALA A 85 -5.19 -2.73 -11.29
N ALA A 86 -5.12 -1.75 -10.38
CA ALA A 86 -6.29 -0.97 -9.98
C ALA A 86 -6.95 -0.26 -11.18
N ARG A 87 -6.16 0.35 -12.06
CA ARG A 87 -6.68 0.97 -13.28
C ARG A 87 -7.36 -0.03 -14.21
N THR A 88 -6.73 -1.18 -14.45
CA THR A 88 -7.30 -2.25 -15.30
C THR A 88 -8.60 -2.81 -14.74
N MET A 89 -8.73 -2.87 -13.42
CA MET A 89 -9.96 -3.31 -12.74
C MET A 89 -11.08 -2.24 -12.76
N GLY A 90 -10.85 -1.06 -13.34
CA GLY A 90 -11.85 0.00 -13.46
C GLY A 90 -11.93 0.98 -12.29
N TYR A 91 -10.99 0.91 -11.33
CA TYR A 91 -10.89 1.93 -10.28
C TYR A 91 -10.38 3.25 -10.85
N ARG A 92 -10.84 4.36 -10.29
CA ARG A 92 -10.49 5.72 -10.74
C ARG A 92 -9.33 6.32 -9.95
N LYS A 93 -9.07 5.81 -8.75
CA LYS A 93 -8.01 6.30 -7.87
C LYS A 93 -7.38 5.16 -7.08
N ILE A 94 -6.08 5.25 -6.86
CA ILE A 94 -5.38 4.47 -5.86
C ILE A 94 -4.54 5.39 -4.98
N ILE A 95 -4.57 5.15 -3.67
CA ILE A 95 -3.83 5.92 -2.68
C ILE A 95 -2.89 5.03 -1.85
N THR A 96 -1.95 5.66 -1.18
CA THR A 96 -1.18 5.06 -0.09
C THR A 96 -0.75 6.15 0.89
N TYR A 97 -0.26 5.74 2.05
CA TYR A 97 0.29 6.62 3.06
C TYR A 97 1.69 6.16 3.45
N ILE A 98 2.61 7.11 3.56
CA ILE A 98 3.93 6.92 4.17
C ILE A 98 4.07 7.89 5.35
N LEU A 99 4.89 7.58 6.33
CA LEU A 99 5.23 8.49 7.42
C LEU A 99 5.91 9.75 6.86
N ASP A 100 5.76 10.88 7.54
CA ASP A 100 6.39 12.14 7.15
C ASP A 100 7.93 12.12 7.21
N THR A 101 8.51 11.15 7.93
CA THR A 101 9.95 10.88 7.93
C THR A 101 10.42 10.00 6.77
N GLU A 102 9.51 9.40 6.01
CA GLU A 102 9.85 8.59 4.84
C GLU A 102 9.97 9.49 3.60
N ASN A 103 11.03 9.30 2.82
CA ASN A 103 11.35 10.19 1.71
C ASN A 103 10.44 10.04 0.48
N GLY A 104 9.64 8.97 0.38
CA GLY A 104 8.73 8.69 -0.74
C GLY A 104 9.41 8.46 -2.10
N VAL A 105 10.71 8.14 -2.15
CA VAL A 105 11.46 7.96 -3.41
C VAL A 105 10.83 6.87 -4.29
N SER A 106 10.49 5.71 -3.72
CA SER A 106 9.88 4.60 -4.49
C SER A 106 8.55 5.00 -5.13
N LEU A 107 7.76 5.84 -4.46
CA LEU A 107 6.48 6.33 -4.97
C LEU A 107 6.67 7.32 -6.12
N ARG A 108 7.62 8.27 -5.99
CA ARG A 108 7.98 9.17 -7.07
C ARG A 108 8.53 8.43 -8.28
N ALA A 109 9.41 7.45 -8.07
CA ALA A 109 9.92 6.59 -9.14
C ALA A 109 8.81 5.79 -9.84
N ALA A 110 7.77 5.41 -9.10
CA ALA A 110 6.58 4.76 -9.65
C ALA A 110 5.57 5.76 -10.28
N GLY A 111 5.87 7.06 -10.32
CA GLY A 111 5.01 8.10 -10.91
C GLY A 111 3.79 8.48 -10.07
N TRP A 112 3.83 8.28 -8.75
CA TRP A 112 2.76 8.69 -7.84
C TRP A 112 2.92 10.17 -7.46
N LYS A 113 1.79 10.88 -7.29
CA LYS A 113 1.77 12.29 -6.88
C LYS A 113 1.61 12.38 -5.36
N CYS A 114 2.42 13.20 -4.71
CA CYS A 114 2.20 13.55 -3.30
C CYS A 114 1.00 14.51 -3.20
N ALA A 115 -0.02 14.13 -2.44
CA ALA A 115 -1.24 14.91 -2.19
C ALA A 115 -1.18 15.73 -0.89
N GLY A 116 -0.04 15.71 -0.19
CA GLY A 116 0.19 16.47 1.04
C GLY A 116 0.02 15.66 2.32
N LEU A 117 0.16 16.36 3.45
CA LEU A 117 0.03 15.79 4.80
C LEU A 117 -1.42 15.31 5.05
N ALA A 118 -1.57 14.15 5.68
CA ALA A 118 -2.85 13.50 5.91
C ALA A 118 -2.85 12.58 7.14
N GLY A 119 -4.03 12.14 7.58
CA GLY A 119 -4.21 11.05 8.53
C GLY A 119 -4.12 11.40 10.01
N GLY A 120 -3.70 12.63 10.36
CA GLY A 120 -3.46 13.04 11.74
C GLY A 120 -2.41 12.18 12.45
N LYS A 121 -2.09 12.48 13.72
CA LYS A 121 -1.12 11.69 14.49
C LYS A 121 -1.71 10.38 15.01
N MET A 122 -3.00 10.35 15.35
CA MET A 122 -3.68 9.18 15.94
C MET A 122 -5.15 9.13 15.52
N TRP A 123 -5.77 7.95 15.60
CA TRP A 123 -7.23 7.83 15.50
C TRP A 123 -7.91 8.58 16.65
N THR A 124 -8.96 9.33 16.31
CA THR A 124 -9.80 10.07 17.27
C THR A 124 -11.25 9.57 17.19
N GLY A 125 -12.05 9.84 18.24
CA GLY A 125 -13.47 9.50 18.29
C GLY A 125 -13.80 8.13 18.89
N LYS A 126 -15.11 7.80 18.94
CA LYS A 126 -15.66 6.63 19.67
C LYS A 126 -15.14 5.27 19.21
N ARG A 127 -14.62 5.16 17.99
CA ARG A 127 -14.07 3.91 17.41
C ARG A 127 -12.55 3.85 17.44
N ARG A 128 -11.90 4.73 18.21
CA ARG A 128 -10.45 4.67 18.40
C ARG A 128 -10.06 3.30 18.98
N PRO A 129 -9.07 2.60 18.40
CA PRO A 129 -8.54 1.37 18.98
C PRO A 129 -7.95 1.61 20.38
N SER A 130 -8.07 0.63 21.27
CA SER A 130 -7.50 0.70 22.63
C SER A 130 -5.97 0.84 22.62
N GLU A 131 -5.31 0.28 21.61
CA GLU A 131 -3.86 0.36 21.40
C GLU A 131 -3.53 1.11 20.09
N PRO A 132 -2.43 1.88 20.04
CA PRO A 132 -1.94 2.48 18.80
C PRO A 132 -1.63 1.41 17.76
N LEU A 133 -2.28 1.48 16.60
CA LEU A 133 -2.01 0.55 15.48
C LEU A 133 -0.75 0.91 14.69
N TYR A 134 -0.22 2.11 14.89
CA TYR A 134 0.95 2.66 14.22
C TYR A 134 1.55 3.80 15.05
N PRO A 135 2.82 4.18 14.81
CA PRO A 135 3.46 5.31 15.48
C PRO A 135 2.63 6.59 15.37
N ALA A 136 2.61 7.38 16.45
CA ALA A 136 1.81 8.61 16.52
C ALA A 136 2.45 9.74 15.69
N GLN A 137 2.38 9.64 14.37
CA GLN A 137 3.16 10.44 13.44
C GLN A 137 2.31 10.85 12.24
N MET A 138 2.61 12.02 11.68
CA MET A 138 1.94 12.50 10.47
C MET A 138 2.33 11.64 9.28
N LYS A 139 1.47 11.65 8.26
CA LYS A 139 1.67 10.87 7.04
C LYS A 139 1.56 11.77 5.83
N TYR A 140 2.29 11.44 4.77
CA TYR A 140 1.99 11.96 3.44
C TYR A 140 1.08 11.00 2.70
N ARG A 141 0.02 11.52 2.09
CA ARG A 141 -0.79 10.75 1.15
C ARG A 141 -0.15 10.85 -0.24
N TYR A 142 0.00 9.71 -0.89
CA TYR A 142 0.32 9.64 -2.31
C TYR A 142 -0.85 9.07 -3.08
N GLU A 143 -1.05 9.54 -4.30
CA GLU A 143 -2.17 9.12 -5.13
C GLU A 143 -1.80 9.00 -6.61
N LYS A 144 -2.52 8.11 -7.29
CA LYS A 144 -2.69 8.10 -8.73
C LYS A 144 -4.17 8.16 -9.03
N GLU A 145 -4.54 9.05 -9.94
CA GLU A 145 -5.91 9.28 -10.36
C GLU A 145 -5.98 9.18 -11.88
N TRP A 146 -6.99 8.48 -12.36
CA TRP A 146 -7.29 8.31 -13.78
C TRP A 146 -8.68 8.87 -14.00
N ASN A 147 -8.75 10.18 -14.22
CA ASN A 147 -9.98 10.81 -14.68
C ASN A 147 -10.27 10.27 -16.08
N GLY A 148 -11.49 9.76 -16.27
CA GLY A 148 -11.92 9.12 -17.52
C GLY A 148 -11.61 10.00 -18.71
N ARG A 149 -10.74 9.51 -19.60
CA ARG A 149 -10.80 9.80 -21.02
C ARG A 149 -11.49 8.63 -21.68
#